data_AF-A0A837HQH0-F1
#
_entry.id   AF-A0A837HQH0-F1
#
_cell.length_a   1.000
_cell.length_b   1.000
_cell.length_c   1.000
_cell.angle_alpha   90.00
_cell.angle_beta   90.00
_cell.angle_gamma   90.00
#
_symmetry.space_group_name_H-M   'P 1'
#
loop_
_entity.id
_entity.type
_entity.pdbx_description
1 polymer ?
#
loop_
_entity_poly.entity_id
_entity_poly.type
_entity_poly.pdbx_seq_one_letter_code
_entity_poly.pdbx_strand_id
1 'polypeptide(L)'
;MEMVRYWKTQSGVQAKVTEKDGVTIMIMEGEIYPFPGFPRGYLLYGKLSMLKHEIKNRIFNDSWAKLEQKISEKEIISEIKQTVTKIDILFEENKYDIIPLGKMVPAMQEIYRAWTAVSPRTEKLRDLILFILQEDDSYRFRFQWIVGYMPTWIFRFINPIWSFEKALIWLENAEIIGDMKERIRLFRRIIMLILKDEQIKKEFVKLFREINWKKVKLTKADKYFFRGKYFKVDLDKFEY
;
A
#
# COMPACT_ATOMS: atom_id res chain seq x y z
N MET A 1 -10.74 -9.94 20.55
CA MET A 1 -9.56 -9.07 20.53
C MET A 1 -10.03 -7.63 20.66
N GLU A 2 -9.54 -6.91 21.66
CA GLU A 2 -9.76 -5.46 21.75
C GLU A 2 -9.19 -4.76 20.51
N MET A 3 -9.94 -3.79 19.99
CA MET A 3 -9.44 -2.94 18.91
C MET A 3 -8.25 -2.11 19.40
N VAL A 4 -7.20 -2.08 18.58
CA VAL A 4 -6.06 -1.16 18.65
C VAL A 4 -6.59 0.27 18.86
N ARG A 5 -6.07 1.01 19.86
CA ARG A 5 -6.61 2.27 20.37
C ARG A 5 -5.84 3.53 19.96
N TYR A 6 -4.58 3.42 19.51
CA TYR A 6 -3.70 4.56 19.29
C TYR A 6 -4.25 5.60 18.30
N TRP A 7 -5.06 5.17 17.34
CA TRP A 7 -5.62 6.05 16.31
C TRP A 7 -6.70 7.00 16.84
N LYS A 8 -7.22 6.72 18.05
CA LYS A 8 -8.23 7.56 18.70
C LYS A 8 -7.63 8.75 19.44
N THR A 9 -6.34 8.69 19.78
CA THR A 9 -5.73 9.66 20.70
C THR A 9 -4.62 10.47 20.06
N GLN A 10 -3.98 9.99 18.98
CA GLN A 10 -2.80 10.64 18.40
C GLN A 10 -2.77 10.57 16.86
N SER A 11 -2.13 11.56 16.23
CA SER A 11 -1.94 11.67 14.77
C SER A 11 -0.88 10.72 14.22
N GLY A 12 -0.03 10.17 15.09
CA GLY A 12 0.99 9.16 14.78
C GLY A 12 1.23 8.25 15.98
N VAL A 13 2.05 7.21 15.82
CA VAL A 13 2.37 6.24 16.87
C VAL A 13 3.87 6.09 16.97
N GLN A 14 4.42 6.38 18.13
CA GLN A 14 5.81 6.06 18.44
C GLN A 14 5.89 4.61 18.91
N ALA A 15 6.81 3.83 18.31
CA ALA A 15 7.08 2.48 18.74
C ALA A 15 8.46 2.40 19.38
N LYS A 16 8.52 1.77 20.56
CA LYS A 16 9.76 1.41 21.24
C LYS A 16 9.99 -0.09 21.09
N VAL A 17 11.15 -0.45 20.58
CA VAL A 17 11.57 -1.85 20.47
C VAL A 17 12.38 -2.18 21.72
N THR A 18 12.02 -3.27 22.38
CA THR A 18 12.71 -3.78 23.57
C THR A 18 12.95 -5.27 23.43
N GLU A 19 14.04 -5.77 23.97
CA GLU A 19 14.31 -7.20 24.04
C GLU A 19 13.99 -7.69 25.45
N LYS A 20 13.19 -8.75 25.56
CA LYS A 20 12.80 -9.35 26.84
C LYS A 20 12.78 -10.87 26.68
N ASP A 21 13.54 -11.56 27.53
CA ASP A 21 13.63 -13.03 27.55
C ASP A 21 14.04 -13.64 26.19
N GLY A 22 14.93 -12.96 25.45
CA GLY A 22 15.37 -13.37 24.11
C GLY A 22 14.33 -13.16 22.99
N VAL A 23 13.18 -12.56 23.32
CA VAL A 23 12.13 -12.21 22.37
C VAL A 23 12.14 -10.69 22.16
N THR A 24 12.16 -10.26 20.91
CA THR A 24 11.97 -8.85 20.60
C THR A 24 10.49 -8.50 20.73
N ILE A 25 10.20 -7.52 21.60
CA ILE A 25 8.86 -7.05 21.92
C ILE A 25 8.76 -5.57 21.55
N MET A 26 7.68 -5.21 20.87
CA MET A 26 7.42 -3.84 20.45
C MET A 26 6.30 -3.22 21.29
N ILE A 27 6.59 -2.06 21.89
CA ILE A 27 5.63 -1.28 22.66
C ILE A 27 5.22 -0.09 21.81
N MET A 28 3.93 0.00 21.47
CA MET A 28 3.36 1.15 20.76
C MET A 28 2.73 2.10 21.77
N GLU A 29 3.11 3.38 21.71
CA GLU A 29 2.54 4.40 22.59
C GLU A 29 1.04 4.57 22.30
N GLY A 30 0.21 4.51 23.35
CA GLY A 30 -1.26 4.51 23.23
C GLY A 30 -1.91 3.12 23.15
N GLU A 31 -1.13 2.04 23.13
CA GLU A 31 -1.63 0.67 23.24
C GLU A 31 -1.41 0.07 24.63
N ILE A 32 -2.37 -0.74 25.08
CA ILE A 32 -2.34 -1.36 26.42
C ILE A 32 -1.39 -2.56 26.44
N TYR A 33 -1.31 -3.28 25.32
CA TYR A 33 -0.56 -4.53 25.24
C TYR A 33 0.68 -4.38 24.36
N PRO A 34 1.82 -4.95 24.79
CA PRO A 34 2.97 -5.09 23.92
C PRO A 34 2.63 -6.03 22.75
N PHE A 35 3.14 -5.72 21.57
CA PHE A 35 2.92 -6.55 20.38
C PHE A 35 4.06 -7.57 20.25
N PRO A 36 3.74 -8.88 20.22
CA PRO A 36 4.74 -9.90 19.93
C PRO A 36 5.12 -9.84 18.45
N GLY A 37 6.42 -9.85 18.16
CA GLY A 37 6.92 -10.00 16.79
C GLY A 37 8.11 -9.12 16.45
N PHE A 38 8.74 -9.45 15.33
CA PHE A 38 9.87 -8.73 14.74
C PHE A 38 9.58 -7.23 14.70
N PRO A 39 10.49 -6.38 15.21
CA PRO A 39 10.29 -4.95 15.17
C PRO A 39 10.16 -4.54 13.72
N ARG A 40 8.99 -4.06 13.32
CA ARG A 40 8.94 -3.29 12.09
C ARG A 40 9.76 -2.03 12.40
N GLY A 41 10.89 -1.86 11.72
CA GLY A 41 12.00 -1.01 12.21
C GLY A 41 11.64 0.47 12.41
N TYR A 42 12.62 1.25 12.86
CA TYR A 42 12.54 2.73 13.03
C TYR A 42 11.85 3.44 11.85
N LEU A 43 12.05 2.94 10.62
CA LEU A 43 11.44 3.50 9.41
C LEU A 43 9.91 3.40 9.41
N LEU A 44 9.35 2.24 9.78
CA LEU A 44 7.90 1.99 9.68
C LEU A 44 7.08 2.84 10.66
N TYR A 45 7.64 3.13 11.83
CA TYR A 45 6.98 3.93 12.89
C TYR A 45 7.43 5.39 12.92
N GLY A 46 8.60 5.71 12.37
CA GLY A 46 9.08 7.07 12.20
C GLY A 46 8.64 7.66 10.87
N LYS A 47 9.59 7.86 9.98
CA LYS A 47 9.40 8.67 8.77
C LYS A 47 8.38 8.08 7.77
N LEU A 48 8.31 6.75 7.60
CA LEU A 48 7.31 6.12 6.73
C LEU A 48 5.89 6.32 7.28
N SER A 49 5.72 6.32 8.61
CA SER A 49 4.42 6.57 9.24
C SER A 49 3.90 7.97 8.91
N MET A 50 4.77 8.98 9.03
CA MET A 50 4.45 10.37 8.65
C MET A 50 4.11 10.46 7.15
N LEU A 51 4.92 9.86 6.29
CA LEU A 51 4.68 9.85 4.85
C LEU A 51 3.33 9.21 4.49
N LYS A 52 3.02 8.04 5.08
CA LYS A 52 1.71 7.37 4.92
C LYS A 52 0.57 8.24 5.43
N HIS A 53 0.77 8.95 6.55
CA HIS A 53 -0.23 9.84 7.12
C HIS A 53 -0.54 11.01 6.18
N GLU A 54 0.49 11.65 5.62
CA GLU A 54 0.34 12.76 4.68
C GLU A 54 -0.34 12.31 3.38
N ILE A 55 0.05 11.16 2.82
CA ILE A 55 -0.62 10.57 1.65
C ILE A 55 -2.09 10.30 1.97
N LYS A 56 -2.38 9.64 3.10
CA LYS A 56 -3.75 9.32 3.52
C LYS A 56 -4.61 10.58 3.62
N ASN A 57 -4.13 11.62 4.30
CA ASN A 57 -4.93 12.81 4.51
C ASN A 57 -5.06 13.64 3.23
N ARG A 58 -3.93 14.05 2.65
CA ARG A 58 -3.93 15.03 1.54
C ARG A 58 -4.42 14.47 0.22
N ILE A 59 -4.21 13.19 -0.03
CA ILE A 59 -4.67 12.55 -1.27
C ILE A 59 -6.02 11.90 -1.05
N PHE A 60 -6.19 11.06 -0.03
CA PHE A 60 -7.39 10.24 0.06
C PHE A 60 -8.54 10.94 0.80
N ASN A 61 -8.32 11.40 2.04
CA ASN A 61 -9.38 12.00 2.85
C ASN A 61 -9.87 13.33 2.25
N ASP A 62 -8.95 14.21 1.86
CA ASP A 62 -9.30 15.52 1.29
C ASP A 62 -10.05 15.35 -0.04
N SER A 63 -9.57 14.48 -0.93
CA SER A 63 -10.25 14.22 -2.21
C SER A 63 -11.63 13.61 -1.99
N TRP A 64 -11.79 12.75 -0.99
CA TRP A 64 -13.11 12.21 -0.64
C TRP A 64 -14.05 13.30 -0.13
N ALA A 65 -13.60 14.15 0.80
CA ALA A 65 -14.41 15.26 1.29
C ALA A 65 -14.88 16.18 0.14
N LYS A 66 -14.01 16.43 -0.84
CA LYS A 66 -14.34 17.22 -2.04
C LYS A 66 -15.34 16.54 -2.97
N LEU A 67 -15.28 15.20 -3.10
CA LEU A 67 -16.30 14.44 -3.82
C LEU A 67 -17.68 14.57 -3.15
N GLU A 68 -17.74 14.52 -1.82
CA GLU A 68 -18.99 14.71 -1.07
C GLU A 68 -19.53 16.14 -1.20
N GLN A 69 -18.65 17.13 -1.33
CA GLN A 69 -18.99 18.53 -1.64
C GLN A 69 -19.36 18.77 -3.11
N LYS A 70 -19.37 17.71 -3.95
CA LYS A 70 -19.68 17.78 -5.39
C LYS A 70 -18.75 18.71 -6.19
N ILE A 71 -17.51 18.87 -5.74
CA ILE A 71 -16.47 19.55 -6.51
C ILE A 71 -16.20 18.74 -7.79
N SER A 72 -15.84 19.43 -8.87
CA SER A 72 -15.58 18.81 -10.16
C SER A 72 -14.45 17.76 -10.09
N GLU A 73 -14.69 16.58 -10.65
CA GLU A 73 -13.69 15.50 -10.71
C GLU A 73 -12.37 15.96 -11.34
N LYS A 74 -12.41 16.84 -12.35
CA LYS A 74 -11.21 17.38 -13.00
C LYS A 74 -10.38 18.25 -12.07
N GLU A 75 -11.05 19.02 -11.21
CA GLU A 75 -10.40 19.89 -10.24
C GLU A 75 -9.71 19.06 -9.17
N ILE A 76 -10.40 18.05 -8.62
CA ILE A 76 -9.84 17.11 -7.64
C ILE A 76 -8.60 16.40 -8.21
N ILE A 77 -8.67 15.91 -9.46
CA ILE A 77 -7.53 15.25 -10.11
C ILE A 77 -6.33 16.22 -10.26
N SER A 78 -6.58 17.48 -10.63
CA SER A 78 -5.54 18.50 -10.76
C SER A 78 -4.82 18.74 -9.43
N GLU A 79 -5.57 18.88 -8.33
CA GLU A 79 -5.02 19.06 -6.99
C GLU A 79 -4.24 17.83 -6.50
N ILE A 80 -4.72 16.61 -6.81
CA ILE A 80 -3.98 15.38 -6.47
C ILE A 80 -2.61 15.39 -7.15
N LYS A 81 -2.54 15.75 -8.45
CA LYS A 81 -1.25 15.85 -9.18
C LYS A 81 -0.29 16.85 -8.51
N GLN A 82 -0.80 18.00 -8.07
CA GLN A 82 0.00 18.99 -7.34
C GLN A 82 0.44 18.48 -5.97
N THR A 83 -0.44 17.80 -5.24
CA THR A 83 -0.16 17.24 -3.92
C THR A 83 0.90 16.14 -3.97
N VAL A 84 0.85 15.26 -4.97
CA VAL A 84 1.89 14.24 -5.19
C VAL A 84 3.27 14.90 -5.34
N THR A 85 3.35 15.99 -6.10
CA THR A 85 4.60 16.76 -6.27
C THR A 85 5.14 17.31 -4.94
N LYS A 86 4.26 17.65 -3.99
CA LYS A 86 4.67 18.10 -2.65
C LYS A 86 5.12 16.94 -1.75
N ILE A 87 4.46 15.79 -1.85
CA ILE A 87 4.81 14.59 -1.08
C ILE A 87 6.18 14.06 -1.50
N ASP A 88 6.58 14.26 -2.76
CA ASP A 88 7.92 13.95 -3.24
C ASP A 88 9.02 14.61 -2.38
N ILE A 89 8.78 15.82 -1.85
CA ILE A 89 9.76 16.51 -0.98
C ILE A 89 9.97 15.72 0.32
N LEU A 90 8.87 15.22 0.92
CA LEU A 90 8.95 14.38 2.13
C LEU A 90 9.66 13.06 1.83
N PHE A 91 9.49 12.53 0.62
CA PHE A 91 10.19 11.33 0.19
C PHE A 91 11.70 11.53 0.01
N GLU A 92 12.14 12.69 -0.48
CA GLU A 92 13.58 13.00 -0.64
C GLU A 92 14.35 12.95 0.69
N GLU A 93 13.72 13.33 1.81
CA GLU A 93 14.31 13.22 3.15
C GLU A 93 14.49 11.76 3.62
N ASN A 94 13.83 10.83 2.94
CA ASN A 94 13.82 9.39 3.20
C ASN A 94 14.66 8.59 2.21
N LYS A 95 15.25 9.22 1.18
CA LYS A 95 15.83 8.47 0.06
C LYS A 95 16.99 7.55 0.43
N TYR A 96 17.75 7.92 1.46
CA TYR A 96 18.87 7.11 1.95
C TYR A 96 18.42 5.91 2.78
N ASP A 97 17.17 5.93 3.24
CA ASP A 97 16.55 4.84 3.99
C ASP A 97 15.95 3.77 3.05
N ILE A 98 15.92 4.02 1.74
CA ILE A 98 15.39 3.09 0.74
C ILE A 98 16.37 1.94 0.54
N ILE A 99 15.86 0.71 0.67
CA ILE A 99 16.62 -0.49 0.32
C ILE A 99 17.06 -0.42 -1.15
N PRO A 100 18.37 -0.57 -1.46
CA PRO A 100 18.84 -0.57 -2.83
C PRO A 100 18.12 -1.60 -3.69
N LEU A 101 17.83 -1.29 -4.96
CA LEU A 101 17.04 -2.14 -5.86
C LEU A 101 17.46 -3.61 -5.85
N GLY A 102 18.76 -3.90 -5.91
CA GLY A 102 19.29 -5.27 -5.91
C GLY A 102 19.00 -6.08 -4.64
N LYS A 103 18.62 -5.41 -3.54
CA LYS A 103 18.24 -6.01 -2.25
C LYS A 103 16.72 -6.01 -2.00
N MET A 104 15.94 -5.34 -2.84
CA MET A 104 14.48 -5.39 -2.78
C MET A 104 13.96 -6.80 -3.09
N VAL A 105 12.74 -7.12 -2.65
CA VAL A 105 12.15 -8.42 -2.99
C VAL A 105 11.90 -8.52 -4.51
N PRO A 106 11.95 -9.72 -5.12
CA PRO A 106 11.83 -9.89 -6.57
C PRO A 106 10.57 -9.26 -7.19
N ALA A 107 9.46 -9.25 -6.44
CA ALA A 107 8.23 -8.60 -6.86
C ALA A 107 8.39 -7.08 -7.05
N MET A 108 9.10 -6.41 -6.14
CA MET A 108 9.33 -4.96 -6.22
C MET A 108 10.33 -4.61 -7.31
N GLN A 109 11.34 -5.45 -7.52
CA GLN A 109 12.28 -5.32 -8.63
C GLN A 109 11.58 -5.36 -9.99
N GLU A 110 10.61 -6.26 -10.16
CA GLU A 110 9.84 -6.36 -11.40
C GLU A 110 8.97 -5.11 -11.64
N ILE A 111 8.32 -4.58 -10.60
CA ILE A 111 7.54 -3.35 -10.69
C ILE A 111 8.45 -2.17 -11.06
N TYR A 112 9.61 -2.05 -10.40
CA TYR A 112 10.60 -1.02 -10.71
C TYR A 112 11.02 -1.07 -12.19
N ARG A 113 11.38 -2.27 -12.68
CA ARG A 113 11.79 -2.49 -14.07
C ARG A 113 10.69 -2.04 -15.04
N ALA A 114 9.47 -2.52 -14.83
CA ALA A 114 8.35 -2.25 -15.72
C ALA A 114 7.99 -0.75 -15.74
N TRP A 115 7.98 -0.11 -14.58
CA TRP A 115 7.68 1.32 -14.47
C TRP A 115 8.74 2.19 -15.14
N THR A 116 10.01 1.84 -14.96
CA THR A 116 11.14 2.52 -15.61
C THR A 116 11.06 2.42 -17.14
N ALA A 117 10.62 1.27 -17.68
CA ALA A 117 10.46 1.08 -19.11
C ALA A 117 9.32 1.91 -19.72
N VAL A 118 8.26 2.19 -18.94
CA VAL A 118 7.04 2.85 -19.46
C VAL A 118 7.07 4.37 -19.34
N SER A 119 7.55 4.91 -18.22
CA SER A 119 7.46 6.36 -17.97
C SER A 119 8.58 6.84 -17.05
N PRO A 120 9.72 7.33 -17.60
CA PRO A 120 10.78 7.95 -16.80
C PRO A 120 10.30 9.23 -16.09
N ARG A 121 9.22 9.85 -16.58
CA ARG A 121 8.63 11.06 -15.97
C ARG A 121 7.96 10.81 -14.61
N THR A 122 7.75 9.55 -14.25
CA THR A 122 7.06 9.15 -13.00
C THR A 122 8.00 8.42 -12.03
N GLU A 123 9.31 8.61 -12.15
CA GLU A 123 10.32 7.97 -11.31
C GLU A 123 10.10 8.22 -9.80
N LYS A 124 9.70 9.43 -9.41
CA LYS A 124 9.47 9.77 -8.01
C LYS A 124 8.26 9.06 -7.44
N LEU A 125 7.15 9.05 -8.19
CA LEU A 125 5.95 8.30 -7.81
C LEU A 125 6.23 6.79 -7.74
N ARG A 126 7.00 6.25 -8.69
CA ARG A 126 7.47 4.86 -8.68
C ARG A 126 8.22 4.58 -7.37
N ASP A 127 9.22 5.40 -7.05
CA ASP A 127 10.09 5.18 -5.90
C ASP A 127 9.33 5.33 -4.56
N LEU A 128 8.42 6.29 -4.48
CA LEU A 128 7.51 6.45 -3.35
C LEU A 128 6.64 5.20 -3.11
N ILE A 129 5.97 4.72 -4.16
CA ILE A 129 5.11 3.53 -4.07
C ILE A 129 5.93 2.29 -3.73
N LEU A 130 7.10 2.12 -4.35
CA LEU A 130 7.99 1.01 -4.06
C LEU A 130 8.54 1.04 -2.64
N PHE A 131 8.85 2.22 -2.10
CA PHE A 131 9.26 2.37 -0.72
C PHE A 131 8.16 1.90 0.24
N ILE A 132 6.91 2.31 0.03
CA ILE A 132 5.77 1.85 0.85
C ILE A 132 5.61 0.32 0.76
N LEU A 133 5.65 -0.24 -0.45
CA LEU A 133 5.48 -1.68 -0.65
C LEU A 133 6.69 -2.50 -0.17
N GLN A 134 7.90 -1.94 -0.19
CA GLN A 134 9.09 -2.64 0.29
C GLN A 134 9.13 -2.65 1.81
N GLU A 135 8.81 -1.53 2.46
CA GLU A 135 8.94 -1.37 3.92
C GLU A 135 7.70 -1.83 4.70
N ASP A 136 6.52 -1.88 4.08
CA ASP A 136 5.30 -2.34 4.74
C ASP A 136 4.70 -3.58 4.08
N ASP A 137 5.09 -4.74 4.64
CA ASP A 137 4.61 -6.07 4.25
C ASP A 137 3.08 -6.16 4.18
N SER A 138 2.37 -5.38 5.01
CA SER A 138 0.90 -5.36 5.03
C SER A 138 0.32 -4.87 3.70
N TYR A 139 0.89 -3.78 3.17
CA TYR A 139 0.50 -3.24 1.86
C TYR A 139 1.05 -4.11 0.73
N ARG A 140 2.29 -4.58 0.85
CA ARG A 140 2.92 -5.46 -0.13
C ARG A 140 2.09 -6.71 -0.37
N PHE A 141 1.77 -7.44 0.70
CA PHE A 141 1.09 -8.71 0.56
C PHE A 141 -0.35 -8.55 0.05
N ARG A 142 -1.07 -7.49 0.43
CA ARG A 142 -2.37 -7.17 -0.17
C ARG A 142 -2.25 -6.93 -1.67
N PHE A 143 -1.26 -6.16 -2.09
CA PHE A 143 -1.00 -5.93 -3.52
C PHE A 143 -0.65 -7.24 -4.25
N GLN A 144 0.29 -8.02 -3.73
CA GLN A 144 0.69 -9.29 -4.34
C GLN A 144 -0.44 -10.33 -4.34
N TRP A 145 -1.36 -10.26 -3.37
CA TRP A 145 -2.54 -11.13 -3.30
C TRP A 145 -3.53 -10.80 -4.42
N ILE A 146 -3.85 -9.52 -4.63
CA ILE A 146 -4.77 -9.12 -5.71
C ILE A 146 -4.22 -9.46 -7.11
N VAL A 147 -2.89 -9.52 -7.27
CA VAL A 147 -2.26 -9.97 -8.52
C VAL A 147 -2.62 -11.41 -8.87
N GLY A 148 -2.90 -12.26 -7.87
CA GLY A 148 -3.41 -13.62 -8.11
C GLY A 148 -4.73 -13.64 -8.88
N TYR A 149 -5.48 -12.56 -8.80
CA TYR A 149 -6.81 -12.39 -9.39
C TYR A 149 -6.80 -11.57 -10.68
N MET A 150 -5.68 -10.94 -11.01
CA MET A 150 -5.50 -10.30 -12.30
C MET A 150 -5.29 -11.39 -13.36
N PRO A 151 -6.04 -11.38 -14.48
CA PRO A 151 -6.07 -12.50 -15.43
C PRO A 151 -4.76 -12.60 -16.22
N THR A 152 -3.78 -13.35 -15.69
CA THR A 152 -2.39 -13.24 -16.14
C THR A 152 -2.05 -13.74 -17.55
N TRP A 153 -2.97 -14.45 -18.18
CA TRP A 153 -2.77 -15.19 -19.42
C TRP A 153 -3.57 -14.63 -20.60
N ILE A 154 -4.57 -13.76 -20.33
CA ILE A 154 -5.47 -13.17 -21.34
C ILE A 154 -5.25 -11.64 -21.42
N PHE A 155 -4.16 -11.11 -20.85
CA PHE A 155 -3.91 -9.66 -20.75
C PHE A 155 -3.91 -8.88 -22.08
N ARG A 156 -3.75 -9.58 -23.22
CA ARG A 156 -3.85 -8.94 -24.54
C ARG A 156 -5.29 -8.52 -24.88
N PHE A 157 -6.29 -9.15 -24.27
CA PHE A 157 -7.72 -8.95 -24.59
C PHE A 157 -8.53 -8.34 -23.44
N ILE A 158 -7.98 -8.25 -22.23
CA ILE A 158 -8.71 -7.76 -21.06
C ILE A 158 -8.32 -6.31 -20.77
N ASN A 159 -9.34 -5.50 -20.43
CA ASN A 159 -9.17 -4.12 -19.98
C ASN A 159 -8.43 -4.09 -18.62
N PRO A 160 -7.22 -3.49 -18.53
CA PRO A 160 -6.45 -3.41 -17.30
C PRO A 160 -7.18 -2.71 -16.15
N ILE A 161 -7.93 -1.63 -16.46
CA ILE A 161 -8.63 -0.81 -15.47
C ILE A 161 -9.73 -1.64 -14.81
N TRP A 162 -10.53 -2.31 -15.63
CA TRP A 162 -11.59 -3.20 -15.13
C TRP A 162 -11.03 -4.35 -14.28
N SER A 163 -9.91 -4.95 -14.74
CA SER A 163 -9.24 -6.01 -13.97
C SER A 163 -8.76 -5.54 -12.61
N PHE A 164 -8.16 -4.34 -12.59
CA PHE A 164 -7.66 -3.72 -11.37
C PHE A 164 -8.80 -3.37 -10.42
N GLU A 165 -9.86 -2.74 -10.91
CA GLU A 165 -11.06 -2.42 -10.13
C GLU A 165 -11.68 -3.67 -9.51
N LYS A 166 -11.87 -4.73 -10.30
CA LYS A 166 -12.41 -6.00 -9.81
C LYS A 166 -11.53 -6.62 -8.72
N ALA A 167 -10.22 -6.54 -8.89
CA ALA A 167 -9.26 -7.05 -7.92
C ALA A 167 -9.31 -6.26 -6.59
N LEU A 168 -9.54 -4.93 -6.64
CA LEU A 168 -9.75 -4.11 -5.44
C LEU A 168 -11.09 -4.43 -4.74
N ILE A 169 -12.17 -4.70 -5.49
CA ILE A 169 -13.44 -5.16 -4.91
C ILE A 169 -13.25 -6.50 -4.18
N TRP A 170 -12.49 -7.43 -4.77
CA TRP A 170 -12.17 -8.70 -4.12
C TRP A 170 -11.31 -8.52 -2.87
N LEU A 171 -10.37 -7.58 -2.87
CA LEU A 171 -9.59 -7.24 -1.68
C LEU A 171 -10.46 -6.68 -0.56
N GLU A 172 -11.37 -5.76 -0.88
CA GLU A 172 -12.33 -5.17 0.07
C GLU A 172 -13.18 -6.26 0.74
N ASN A 173 -13.67 -7.22 -0.04
CA ASN A 173 -14.51 -8.31 0.46
C ASN A 173 -13.72 -9.35 1.26
N ALA A 174 -12.45 -9.59 0.91
CA ALA A 174 -11.60 -10.56 1.58
C ALA A 174 -11.08 -10.04 2.93
N GLU A 175 -10.91 -8.74 3.07
CA GLU A 175 -10.51 -8.11 4.33
C GLU A 175 -11.54 -8.41 5.43
N ILE A 176 -11.12 -8.53 6.69
CA ILE A 176 -12.04 -8.79 7.82
C ILE A 176 -12.15 -7.57 8.72
N ILE A 177 -11.08 -6.79 8.83
CA ILE A 177 -11.04 -5.62 9.69
C ILE A 177 -11.88 -4.51 9.04
N GLY A 178 -12.96 -4.10 9.71
CA GLY A 178 -13.88 -3.08 9.19
C GLY A 178 -13.18 -1.78 8.79
N ASP A 179 -12.28 -1.27 9.64
CA ASP A 179 -11.46 -0.08 9.31
C ASP A 179 -10.65 -0.26 8.03
N MET A 180 -10.01 -1.42 7.84
CA MET A 180 -9.22 -1.68 6.63
C MET A 180 -10.10 -1.83 5.39
N LYS A 181 -11.31 -2.37 5.50
CA LYS A 181 -12.30 -2.38 4.39
C LYS A 181 -12.61 -0.97 3.93
N GLU A 182 -12.91 -0.07 4.85
CA GLU A 182 -13.23 1.32 4.52
C GLU A 182 -12.02 2.03 3.88
N ARG A 183 -10.80 1.76 4.36
CA ARG A 183 -9.58 2.26 3.72
C ARG A 183 -9.40 1.74 2.30
N ILE A 184 -9.65 0.45 2.06
CA ILE A 184 -9.59 -0.14 0.71
C ILE A 184 -10.67 0.47 -0.20
N ARG A 185 -11.88 0.69 0.32
CA ARG A 185 -12.98 1.32 -0.41
C ARG A 185 -12.63 2.76 -0.80
N LEU A 186 -12.10 3.53 0.14
CA LEU A 186 -11.61 4.89 -0.09
C LEU A 186 -10.51 4.89 -1.15
N PHE A 187 -9.50 4.03 -0.99
CA PHE A 187 -8.42 3.86 -1.96
C PHE A 187 -8.98 3.55 -3.35
N ARG A 188 -9.89 2.58 -3.46
CA ARG A 188 -10.54 2.21 -4.72
C ARG A 188 -11.25 3.41 -5.36
N ARG A 189 -12.10 4.14 -4.62
CA ARG A 189 -12.84 5.29 -5.18
C ARG A 189 -11.90 6.36 -5.73
N ILE A 190 -10.86 6.73 -4.98
CA ILE A 190 -9.92 7.79 -5.39
C ILE A 190 -9.02 7.34 -6.54
N ILE A 191 -8.50 6.11 -6.53
CA ILE A 191 -7.70 5.62 -7.67
C ILE A 191 -8.54 5.51 -8.94
N MET A 192 -9.77 5.02 -8.85
CA MET A 192 -10.66 4.95 -10.02
C MET A 192 -11.06 6.34 -10.53
N LEU A 193 -11.19 7.34 -9.66
CA LEU A 193 -11.33 8.74 -10.05
C LEU A 193 -10.11 9.23 -10.83
N ILE A 194 -8.90 9.02 -10.30
CA ILE A 194 -7.65 9.42 -10.95
C ILE A 194 -7.50 8.76 -12.33
N LEU A 195 -7.89 7.49 -12.47
CA LEU A 195 -7.85 6.75 -13.73
C LEU A 195 -8.86 7.22 -14.79
N LYS A 196 -9.73 8.20 -14.48
CA LYS A 196 -10.54 8.90 -15.49
C LYS A 196 -9.72 9.91 -16.31
N ASP A 197 -8.58 10.35 -15.79
CA ASP A 197 -7.64 11.19 -16.54
C ASP A 197 -6.99 10.39 -17.68
N GLU A 198 -7.15 10.84 -18.92
CA GLU A 198 -6.72 10.09 -20.10
C GLU A 198 -5.19 9.91 -20.18
N GLN A 199 -4.40 10.83 -19.63
CA GLN A 199 -2.95 10.67 -19.59
C GLN A 199 -2.58 9.58 -18.59
N ILE A 200 -3.07 9.68 -17.35
CA ILE A 200 -2.76 8.71 -16.29
C ILE A 200 -3.25 7.32 -16.69
N LYS A 201 -4.45 7.24 -17.25
CA LYS A 201 -5.04 6.00 -17.77
C LYS A 201 -4.15 5.31 -18.79
N LYS A 202 -3.61 6.05 -19.76
CA LYS A 202 -2.70 5.51 -20.78
C LYS A 202 -1.40 4.98 -20.15
N GLU A 203 -0.83 5.72 -19.21
CA GLU A 203 0.38 5.30 -18.49
C GLU A 203 0.13 4.06 -17.64
N PHE A 204 -0.99 4.01 -16.90
CA PHE A 204 -1.41 2.86 -16.12
C PHE A 204 -1.59 1.61 -16.99
N VAL A 205 -2.28 1.73 -18.13
CA VAL A 205 -2.50 0.60 -19.06
C VAL A 205 -1.18 0.08 -19.62
N LYS A 206 -0.24 0.98 -19.97
CA LYS A 206 1.10 0.58 -20.43
C LYS A 206 1.87 -0.14 -19.32
N LEU A 207 1.92 0.45 -18.13
CA LEU A 207 2.59 -0.14 -16.97
C LEU A 207 2.04 -1.52 -16.65
N PHE A 208 0.71 -1.62 -16.59
CA PHE A 208 0.03 -2.87 -16.27
C PHE A 208 0.36 -3.97 -17.29
N ARG A 209 0.52 -3.63 -18.57
CA ARG A 209 0.89 -4.61 -19.60
C ARG A 209 2.38 -4.95 -19.58
N GLU A 210 3.22 -4.03 -19.13
CA GLU A 210 4.67 -4.22 -19.05
C GLU A 210 5.08 -5.12 -17.86
N ILE A 211 4.34 -5.07 -16.75
CA ILE A 211 4.66 -5.87 -15.56
C ILE A 211 4.54 -7.38 -15.84
N ASN A 212 5.59 -8.14 -15.53
CA ASN A 212 5.51 -9.59 -15.46
C ASN A 212 4.83 -10.01 -14.14
N TRP A 213 3.50 -10.04 -14.16
CA TRP A 213 2.68 -10.35 -13.00
C TRP A 213 2.96 -11.71 -12.36
N LYS A 214 3.55 -12.67 -13.08
CA LYS A 214 3.96 -13.96 -12.48
C LYS A 214 5.03 -13.77 -11.41
N LYS A 215 5.94 -12.81 -11.57
CA LYS A 215 7.00 -12.49 -10.59
C LYS A 215 6.49 -11.67 -9.39
N VAL A 216 5.32 -11.05 -9.52
CA VAL A 216 4.75 -10.18 -8.48
C VAL A 216 3.84 -10.96 -7.53
N LYS A 217 3.28 -12.10 -7.94
CA LYS A 217 2.41 -12.94 -7.10
C LYS A 217 3.08 -13.32 -5.78
N LEU A 218 2.25 -13.50 -4.74
CA LEU A 218 2.69 -14.08 -3.48
C LEU A 218 3.35 -15.44 -3.71
N THR A 219 4.51 -15.66 -3.09
CA THR A 219 5.13 -16.99 -3.05
C THR A 219 4.30 -17.94 -2.20
N LYS A 220 4.59 -19.25 -2.25
CA LYS A 220 3.92 -20.23 -1.37
C LYS A 220 4.13 -19.90 0.13
N ALA A 221 5.33 -19.45 0.49
CA ALA A 221 5.67 -19.05 1.85
C ALA A 221 4.90 -17.78 2.27
N ASP A 222 4.88 -16.75 1.43
CA ASP A 222 4.18 -15.49 1.76
C ASP A 222 2.67 -15.69 1.91
N LYS A 223 2.07 -16.62 1.16
CA LYS A 223 0.64 -16.96 1.31
C LYS A 223 0.32 -17.48 2.71
N TYR A 224 1.22 -18.25 3.31
CA TYR A 224 1.04 -18.79 4.65
C TYR A 224 1.03 -17.67 5.70
N PHE A 225 2.03 -16.79 5.67
CA PHE A 225 2.12 -15.64 6.58
C PHE A 225 0.99 -14.62 6.35
N PHE A 226 0.67 -14.33 5.08
CA PHE A 226 -0.37 -13.38 4.74
C PHE A 226 -1.76 -13.85 5.20
N ARG A 227 -2.07 -15.14 5.01
CA ARG A 227 -3.33 -15.73 5.44
C ARG A 227 -3.44 -15.72 6.96
N GLY A 228 -2.44 -16.21 7.70
CA GLY A 228 -2.52 -16.25 9.17
C GLY A 228 -2.58 -14.88 9.86
N LYS A 229 -2.00 -13.84 9.25
CA LYS A 229 -1.91 -12.51 9.86
C LYS A 229 -3.03 -11.55 9.46
N TYR A 230 -3.57 -11.68 8.25
CA TYR A 230 -4.49 -10.68 7.69
C TYR A 230 -5.84 -11.26 7.23
N PHE A 231 -5.99 -12.59 7.14
CA PHE A 231 -7.27 -13.22 6.82
C PHE A 231 -7.70 -14.24 7.89
N LYS A 232 -8.91 -14.08 8.40
CA LYS A 232 -9.48 -14.74 9.59
C LYS A 232 -9.54 -16.27 9.50
N VAL A 233 -9.39 -16.84 8.32
CA VAL A 233 -9.76 -18.24 7.99
C VAL A 233 -8.93 -19.28 8.75
N ASP A 234 -7.80 -18.91 9.36
CA ASP A 234 -6.99 -19.85 10.14
C ASP A 234 -6.52 -19.28 11.49
N LEU A 235 -7.13 -18.20 12.02
CA LEU A 235 -6.74 -17.64 13.33
C LEU A 235 -6.82 -18.68 14.46
N ASP A 236 -7.73 -19.64 14.34
CA ASP A 236 -7.93 -20.80 15.21
C ASP A 236 -6.82 -21.87 15.09
N LYS A 237 -5.99 -21.80 14.05
CA LYS A 237 -4.89 -22.74 13.78
C LYS A 237 -3.50 -22.16 14.05
N PHE A 238 -3.43 -20.93 14.53
CA PHE A 238 -2.18 -20.27 14.90
C PHE A 238 -2.19 -20.03 16.42
N GLU A 239 -1.41 -20.83 17.16
CA GLU A 239 -1.06 -20.53 18.55
C GLU A 239 0.00 -19.41 18.52
N TYR A 240 -0.35 -18.24 19.06
CA TYR A 240 0.57 -17.11 19.26
C TYR A 240 1.15 -17.16 20.66
#